data_AF-A0A923V5B4-F1
#
_entry.id   AF-A0A923V5B4-F1
#
_cell.length_a   1.000
_cell.length_b   1.000
_cell.length_c   1.000
_cell.angle_alpha   90.00
_cell.angle_beta   90.00
_cell.angle_gamma   90.00
#
_symmetry.space_group_name_H-M   'P 1'
#
loop_
_entity.id
_entity.type
_entity.pdbx_description
1 polymer ?
#
loop_
_entity_poly.entity_id
_entity_poly.type
_entity_poly.pdbx_seq_one_letter_code
_entity_poly.pdbx_strand_id
1 'polypeptide(L)'
;MNAAVENVTILPISRFNSPNLNTIKSAFKSYKKSKRILMIEDDPDMSSLISRSLKQKYSCTIDIAQDPFEAMNFMTEKFYDLIILDWQLPALNGAETLVQAEKGLRLEPALPIQWDRQRVPVVIFSSSKKNECTPRKTKHFNYVGFVSKAQPLGSILESFGSYMEDETTYRFGTA
;
A
#
# COMPACT_ATOMS: atom_id res chain seq x y z
N MET A 1 10.27 12.66 -26.55
CA MET A 1 10.49 11.20 -26.49
C MET A 1 9.26 10.60 -25.86
N ASN A 2 8.37 10.02 -26.67
CA ASN A 2 7.08 9.49 -26.25
C ASN A 2 7.29 8.10 -25.64
N ALA A 3 7.07 7.97 -24.33
CA ALA A 3 6.92 6.68 -23.69
C ALA A 3 5.55 6.10 -24.07
N ALA A 4 5.56 4.82 -24.44
CA ALA A 4 4.43 4.07 -24.95
C ALA A 4 3.23 4.11 -23.98
N VAL A 5 2.08 4.56 -24.50
CA VAL A 5 0.78 4.26 -23.90
C VAL A 5 0.48 2.83 -24.30
N GLU A 6 0.72 1.89 -23.38
CA GLU A 6 0.41 0.48 -23.61
C GLU A 6 -1.09 0.30 -23.90
N ASN A 7 -1.35 -0.44 -24.97
CA ASN A 7 -2.65 -0.80 -25.56
C ASN A 7 -3.78 -1.03 -24.55
N VAL A 8 -4.61 -0.01 -24.33
CA VAL A 8 -5.98 -0.20 -23.84
C VAL A 8 -6.86 -0.47 -25.05
N THR A 9 -7.16 -1.73 -25.32
CA THR A 9 -8.21 -2.08 -26.29
C THR A 9 -9.56 -1.74 -25.68
N ILE A 10 -10.01 -0.50 -25.88
CA ILE A 10 -11.37 -0.09 -25.50
C ILE A 10 -12.31 -0.79 -26.50
N LEU A 11 -12.93 -1.91 -26.10
CA LEU A 11 -13.96 -2.52 -26.92
C LEU A 11 -15.15 -1.56 -26.97
N PRO A 12 -15.58 -1.10 -28.15
CA PRO A 12 -16.72 -0.20 -28.24
C PRO A 12 -17.97 -0.90 -27.70
N ILE A 13 -18.68 -0.22 -26.78
CA ILE A 13 -19.87 -0.75 -26.08
C ILE A 13 -20.95 -1.18 -27.09
N SER A 14 -20.95 -0.60 -28.30
CA SER A 14 -21.84 -0.93 -29.40
C SER A 14 -21.71 -2.36 -29.95
N ARG A 15 -20.68 -3.14 -29.57
CA ARG A 15 -20.53 -4.55 -29.96
C ARG A 15 -21.15 -5.55 -28.98
N PHE A 16 -21.62 -5.11 -27.81
CA PHE A 16 -22.28 -5.99 -26.85
C PHE A 16 -23.80 -5.76 -26.90
N ASN A 17 -24.54 -6.76 -27.39
CA ASN A 17 -25.96 -6.89 -27.07
C ASN A 17 -26.05 -7.07 -25.55
N SER A 18 -26.41 -6.00 -24.83
CA SER A 18 -26.62 -5.93 -23.38
C SER A 18 -25.63 -6.76 -22.55
N PRO A 19 -24.42 -6.24 -22.26
CA PRO A 19 -23.43 -7.01 -21.52
C PRO A 19 -23.96 -7.44 -20.14
N ASN A 20 -23.96 -8.75 -19.89
CA ASN A 20 -24.41 -9.31 -18.62
C ASN A 20 -23.51 -8.81 -17.48
N LEU A 21 -24.11 -8.44 -16.35
CA LEU A 21 -23.41 -8.00 -15.12
C LEU A 21 -22.27 -8.96 -14.70
N ASN A 22 -22.40 -10.26 -14.93
CA ASN A 22 -21.37 -11.24 -14.63
C ASN A 22 -20.16 -11.14 -15.57
N THR A 23 -20.38 -10.83 -16.85
CA THR A 23 -19.31 -10.60 -17.83
C THR A 23 -18.55 -9.31 -17.51
N ILE A 24 -19.27 -8.25 -17.13
CA ILE A 24 -18.67 -6.99 -16.69
C ILE A 24 -17.87 -7.21 -15.39
N LYS A 25 -18.45 -7.86 -14.38
CA LYS A 25 -17.74 -8.18 -13.12
C LYS A 25 -16.49 -9.03 -13.34
N SER A 26 -16.54 -10.01 -14.25
CA SER A 26 -15.38 -10.84 -14.62
C SER A 26 -14.30 -10.03 -15.34
N ALA A 27 -14.68 -9.18 -16.30
CA ALA A 27 -13.76 -8.29 -17.00
C ALA A 27 -13.12 -7.24 -16.07
N PHE A 28 -13.90 -6.65 -15.15
CA PHE A 28 -13.38 -5.74 -14.12
C PHE A 28 -12.47 -6.45 -13.11
N LYS A 29 -12.81 -7.68 -12.69
CA LYS A 29 -11.93 -8.51 -11.84
C LYS A 29 -10.61 -8.82 -12.55
N SER A 30 -10.66 -9.06 -13.85
CA SER A 30 -9.49 -9.26 -14.71
C SER A 30 -8.69 -7.97 -14.96
N TYR A 31 -9.30 -6.79 -14.83
CA TYR A 31 -8.67 -5.48 -15.02
C TYR A 31 -8.24 -4.82 -13.69
N LYS A 32 -8.29 -5.55 -12.57
CA LYS A 32 -7.86 -5.01 -11.28
C LYS A 32 -6.37 -4.65 -11.38
N LYS A 33 -6.07 -3.35 -11.39
CA LYS A 33 -4.70 -2.83 -11.42
C LYS A 33 -3.90 -3.50 -10.31
N SER A 34 -2.73 -4.05 -10.65
CA SER A 34 -1.81 -4.63 -9.66
C SER A 34 -1.46 -3.56 -8.62
N LYS A 35 -1.71 -3.89 -7.34
CA LYS A 35 -1.44 -2.99 -6.22
C LYS A 35 0.06 -2.82 -6.04
N ARG A 36 0.51 -1.60 -5.76
CA ARG A 36 1.90 -1.31 -5.39
C ARG A 36 1.99 -1.07 -3.88
N ILE A 37 2.85 -1.82 -3.22
CA ILE A 37 3.00 -1.82 -1.77
C ILE A 37 4.42 -1.37 -1.43
N LEU A 38 4.53 -0.55 -0.40
CA LEU A 38 5.81 -0.27 0.25
C LEU A 38 5.86 -1.07 1.55
N MET A 39 6.84 -1.95 1.68
CA MET A 39 7.14 -2.63 2.94
C MET A 39 8.37 -1.97 3.57
N ILE A 40 8.25 -1.50 4.81
CA ILE A 40 9.33 -0.88 5.56
C ILE A 40 9.67 -1.82 6.71
N GLU A 41 10.78 -2.54 6.58
CA GLU A 41 11.19 -3.64 7.46
C GLU A 41 12.70 -3.84 7.33
N ASP A 42 13.42 -3.78 8.45
CA ASP A 42 14.88 -3.87 8.49
C ASP A 42 15.40 -5.31 8.45
N ASP A 43 14.57 -6.30 8.79
CA ASP A 43 14.91 -7.72 8.66
C ASP A 43 14.80 -8.18 7.18
N PRO A 44 15.93 -8.50 6.50
CA PRO A 44 15.94 -8.89 5.10
C PRO A 44 15.27 -10.25 4.85
N ASP A 45 15.33 -11.17 5.81
CA ASP A 45 14.76 -12.51 5.67
C ASP A 45 13.24 -12.44 5.81
N MET A 46 12.75 -11.69 6.81
CA MET A 46 11.31 -11.48 7.02
C MET A 46 10.69 -10.72 5.86
N SER A 47 11.29 -9.59 5.45
CA SER A 47 10.81 -8.78 4.33
C SER A 47 10.77 -9.56 3.01
N SER A 48 11.82 -10.34 2.71
CA SER A 48 11.88 -11.20 1.52
C SER A 48 10.80 -12.28 1.53
N LEU A 49 10.62 -12.97 2.66
CA LEU A 49 9.62 -14.02 2.82
C LEU A 49 8.20 -13.47 2.60
N ILE A 50 7.83 -12.42 3.33
CA ILE A 50 6.51 -11.79 3.23
C ILE A 50 6.28 -11.26 1.82
N SER A 51 7.27 -10.57 1.26
CA SER A 51 7.18 -9.99 -0.08
C SER A 51 6.92 -11.05 -1.15
N ARG A 52 7.70 -12.14 -1.16
CA ARG A 52 7.51 -13.23 -2.11
C ARG A 52 6.14 -13.89 -1.96
N SER A 53 5.71 -14.17 -0.74
CA SER A 53 4.42 -14.80 -0.48
C SER A 53 3.22 -13.93 -0.87
N LEU A 54 3.27 -12.62 -0.59
CA LEU A 54 2.22 -11.67 -0.99
C LEU A 54 2.15 -11.50 -2.51
N LYS A 55 3.31 -11.38 -3.18
CA LYS A 55 3.37 -11.32 -4.66
C LYS A 55 2.72 -12.55 -5.29
N GLN A 56 3.03 -13.75 -4.78
CA GLN A 56 2.49 -15.00 -5.29
C GLN A 56 0.97 -15.15 -5.03
N LYS A 57 0.49 -14.71 -3.86
CA LYS A 57 -0.91 -14.91 -3.46
C LYS A 57 -1.86 -13.84 -4.02
N TYR A 58 -1.41 -12.59 -4.15
CA TYR A 58 -2.28 -11.44 -4.46
C TYR A 58 -1.91 -10.69 -5.75
N SER A 59 -0.90 -11.15 -6.51
CA SER A 59 -0.47 -10.53 -7.78
C SER A 59 -0.17 -9.02 -7.65
N CYS A 60 0.45 -8.63 -6.53
CA CYS A 60 0.87 -7.26 -6.24
C CYS A 60 2.36 -7.04 -6.57
N THR A 61 2.78 -5.77 -6.55
CA THR A 61 4.19 -5.37 -6.58
C THR A 61 4.58 -4.80 -5.22
N ILE A 62 5.80 -5.08 -4.77
CA ILE A 62 6.29 -4.67 -3.44
C ILE A 62 7.71 -4.15 -3.59
N ASP A 63 7.88 -2.89 -3.23
CA ASP A 63 9.18 -2.28 -2.94
C ASP A 63 9.47 -2.46 -1.46
N ILE A 64 10.70 -2.84 -1.11
CA ILE A 64 11.14 -3.04 0.28
C ILE A 64 12.12 -1.91 0.60
N ALA A 65 11.83 -1.16 1.66
CA ALA A 65 12.77 -0.24 2.29
C ALA A 65 13.30 -0.86 3.58
N GLN A 66 14.62 -0.98 3.71
CA GLN A 66 15.27 -1.56 4.89
C GLN A 66 15.45 -0.55 6.03
N ASP A 67 15.29 0.74 5.73
CA ASP A 67 15.39 1.79 6.73
C ASP A 67 14.41 2.95 6.44
N PRO A 68 14.18 3.83 7.44
CA PRO A 68 13.29 4.97 7.28
C PRO A 68 13.66 5.94 6.15
N PHE A 69 14.94 6.11 5.83
CA PHE A 69 15.43 7.05 4.81
C PHE A 69 15.20 6.52 3.40
N GLU A 70 15.45 5.24 3.16
CA GLU A 70 15.08 4.56 1.92
C GLU A 70 13.57 4.65 1.68
N ALA A 71 12.77 4.43 2.73
CA ALA A 71 11.32 4.55 2.66
C ALA A 71 10.88 5.96 2.27
N MET A 72 11.50 7.00 2.85
CA MET A 72 11.25 8.40 2.49
C MET A 72 11.56 8.66 1.02
N ASN A 73 12.72 8.23 0.52
CA ASN A 73 13.09 8.39 -0.89
C ASN A 73 12.04 7.75 -1.81
N PHE A 74 11.65 6.50 -1.54
CA PHE A 74 10.61 5.83 -2.32
C PHE A 74 9.26 6.56 -2.30
N MET A 75 8.85 7.10 -1.14
CA MET A 75 7.61 7.87 -1.02
C MET A 75 7.65 9.21 -1.78
N THR A 76 8.84 9.77 -2.04
CA THR A 76 8.97 10.95 -2.90
C THR A 76 8.90 10.61 -4.40
N GLU A 77 9.36 9.43 -4.81
CA GLU A 77 9.45 9.05 -6.22
C GLU A 77 8.22 8.29 -6.75
N LYS A 78 7.51 7.58 -5.87
CA LYS A 78 6.50 6.59 -6.24
C LYS A 78 5.24 6.72 -5.39
N PHE A 79 4.13 6.23 -5.94
CA PHE A 79 2.88 6.06 -5.22
C PHE A 79 2.68 4.63 -4.76
N TYR A 80 2.07 4.50 -3.58
CA TYR A 80 1.74 3.21 -2.99
C TYR A 80 0.26 3.15 -2.65
N ASP A 81 -0.35 2.00 -2.94
CA ASP A 81 -1.73 1.69 -2.57
C ASP A 81 -1.83 1.24 -1.10
N LEU A 82 -0.72 0.78 -0.50
CA LEU A 82 -0.62 0.33 0.88
C LEU A 82 0.82 0.46 1.38
N ILE A 83 0.99 0.85 2.64
CA ILE A 83 2.26 0.78 3.35
C ILE A 83 2.13 -0.28 4.46
N ILE A 84 3.05 -1.24 4.45
CA ILE A 84 3.29 -2.16 5.57
C ILE A 84 4.49 -1.60 6.32
N LEU A 85 4.30 -1.20 7.56
CA LEU A 85 5.29 -0.48 8.34
C LEU A 85 5.67 -1.27 9.58
N ASP A 86 6.92 -1.69 9.69
CA ASP A 86 7.44 -2.12 10.98
C ASP A 86 7.39 -0.95 11.98
N TRP A 87 6.83 -1.22 13.14
CA TRP A 87 6.79 -0.26 14.22
C TRP A 87 8.18 -0.02 14.83
N GLN A 88 9.01 -1.06 14.89
CA GLN A 88 10.29 -1.07 15.61
C GLN A 88 11.49 -1.07 14.65
N LEU A 89 11.61 0.00 13.86
CA LEU A 89 12.77 0.18 12.99
C LEU A 89 13.99 0.75 13.74
N PRO A 90 15.21 0.47 13.26
CA PRO A 90 16.41 1.18 13.66
C PRO A 90 16.31 2.69 13.37
N ALA A 91 16.94 3.51 14.20
CA ALA A 91 17.01 4.97 14.13
C ALA A 91 15.70 5.75 14.38
N LEU A 92 14.60 5.41 13.71
CA LEU A 92 13.29 6.05 13.87
C LEU A 92 12.21 4.99 14.01
N ASN A 93 11.32 5.11 15.01
CA ASN A 93 10.17 4.21 15.07
C ASN A 93 9.17 4.49 13.93
N GLY A 94 8.16 3.63 13.79
CA GLY A 94 7.18 3.75 12.71
C GLY A 94 6.43 5.09 12.68
N ALA A 95 6.09 5.66 13.84
CA ALA A 95 5.46 6.98 13.88
C ALA A 95 6.40 8.09 13.40
N GLU A 96 7.65 8.06 13.85
CA GLU A 96 8.66 9.06 13.49
C GLU A 96 8.97 9.02 12.00
N THR A 97 9.10 7.83 11.43
CA THR A 97 9.32 7.60 9.99
C THR A 97 8.27 8.33 9.15
N LEU A 98 6.98 8.14 9.44
CA LEU A 98 5.91 8.77 8.67
C LEU A 98 5.76 10.28 8.95
N VAL A 99 6.11 10.74 10.16
CA VAL A 99 6.16 12.18 10.45
C VAL A 99 7.27 12.88 9.68
N GLN A 100 8.44 12.26 9.51
CA GLN A 100 9.53 12.83 8.72
C GLN A 100 9.20 12.78 7.22
N ALA A 101 8.63 11.67 6.73
CA ALA A 101 8.14 11.57 5.37
C ALA A 101 7.12 12.68 5.04
N GLU A 102 6.15 12.91 5.93
CA GLU A 102 5.16 13.98 5.80
C GLU A 102 5.80 15.36 5.70
N LYS A 103 6.88 15.63 6.47
CA LYS A 103 7.62 16.90 6.37
C LYS A 103 8.34 17.02 5.02
N GLY A 104 9.02 15.96 4.56
CA GLY A 104 9.69 15.94 3.27
C GLY A 104 8.73 16.19 2.11
N LEU A 105 7.59 15.51 2.10
CA LEU A 105 6.54 15.68 1.08
C LEU A 105 5.96 17.11 1.02
N ARG A 106 5.98 17.87 2.13
CA ARG A 106 5.55 19.28 2.14
C ARG A 106 6.55 20.24 1.52
N LEU A 107 7.84 19.89 1.53
CA LEU A 107 8.91 20.74 1.01
C LEU A 107 9.04 20.64 -0.52
N GLU A 108 8.51 19.58 -1.12
CA GLU A 108 8.57 19.33 -2.57
C GLU A 108 7.16 19.35 -3.21
N PRO A 109 6.49 20.52 -3.28
CA PRO A 109 5.11 20.65 -3.74
C PRO A 109 4.90 20.31 -5.23
N ALA A 110 5.98 20.13 -6.00
CA ALA A 110 5.94 19.70 -7.40
C ALA A 110 5.80 18.17 -7.55
N LEU A 111 5.97 17.39 -6.48
CA LEU A 111 5.67 15.97 -6.50
C LEU A 111 4.20 15.76 -6.81
N PRO A 112 3.85 14.78 -7.66
CA PRO A 112 2.50 14.67 -8.22
C PRO A 112 1.46 14.70 -7.09
N ILE A 113 0.69 15.80 -7.11
CA ILE A 113 -0.35 16.15 -6.14
C ILE A 113 -1.53 15.19 -6.33
N GLN A 114 -1.35 13.91 -5.96
CA GLN A 114 -2.41 12.90 -5.84
C GLN A 114 -2.53 12.38 -4.41
N TRP A 115 -1.51 12.56 -3.56
CA TRP A 115 -1.59 12.27 -2.13
C TRP A 115 -2.72 13.04 -1.42
N ASP A 116 -3.15 14.19 -1.95
CA ASP A 116 -4.17 15.04 -1.32
C ASP A 116 -5.62 14.53 -1.50
N ARG A 117 -5.85 13.50 -2.34
CA ARG A 117 -7.21 12.99 -2.59
C ARG A 117 -7.54 11.69 -1.84
N GLN A 118 -6.54 10.87 -1.52
CA GLN A 118 -6.70 9.64 -0.73
C GLN A 118 -5.47 9.45 0.15
N ARG A 119 -5.66 9.49 1.47
CA ARG A 119 -4.58 9.17 2.43
C ARG A 119 -4.16 7.73 2.22
N VAL A 120 -2.86 7.48 2.06
CA VAL A 120 -2.34 6.13 1.85
C VAL A 120 -2.56 5.31 3.12
N PRO A 121 -3.20 4.13 3.00
CA PRO A 121 -3.42 3.26 4.15
C PRO A 121 -2.09 2.70 4.64
N VAL A 122 -1.92 2.68 5.96
CA VAL A 122 -0.76 2.16 6.67
C VAL A 122 -1.22 1.07 7.61
N VAL A 123 -0.62 -0.11 7.47
CA VAL A 123 -0.80 -1.23 8.39
C VAL A 123 0.47 -1.34 9.23
N ILE A 124 0.30 -1.25 10.54
CA ILE A 124 1.40 -1.45 11.49
C ILE A 124 1.69 -2.94 11.56
N PHE A 125 2.94 -3.31 11.36
CA PHE A 125 3.46 -4.67 11.53
C PHE A 125 4.40 -4.66 12.73
N SER A 126 4.12 -5.45 13.77
CA SER A 126 4.96 -5.39 14.98
C SER A 126 4.93 -6.67 15.81
N SER A 127 6.03 -6.91 16.54
CA SER A 127 6.10 -7.91 17.62
C SER A 127 5.47 -7.41 18.93
N SER A 128 5.43 -6.08 19.13
CA SER A 128 4.78 -5.45 20.28
C SER A 128 3.26 -5.51 20.19
N LYS A 129 2.57 -5.22 21.30
CA LYS A 129 1.11 -5.16 21.32
C LYS A 129 0.59 -3.89 20.64
N LYS A 130 -0.62 -3.95 20.09
CA LYS A 130 -1.27 -2.81 19.41
C LYS A 130 -1.35 -1.54 20.27
N ASN A 131 -1.58 -1.67 21.58
CA ASN A 131 -1.68 -0.54 22.51
C ASN A 131 -0.33 0.15 22.81
N GLU A 132 0.80 -0.50 22.50
CA GLU A 132 2.14 0.08 22.60
C GLU A 132 2.50 0.87 21.33
N CYS A 133 1.77 0.64 20.24
CA CYS A 133 1.91 1.39 19.00
C CYS A 133 1.08 2.68 19.09
N THR A 134 1.76 3.82 19.11
CA THR A 134 1.15 5.16 19.25
C THR A 134 1.25 5.96 17.94
N PRO A 135 0.41 5.64 16.93
CA PRO A 135 0.43 6.33 15.64
C PRO A 135 0.17 7.82 15.79
N ARG A 136 0.90 8.63 15.02
CA ARG A 136 0.74 10.08 14.99
C ARG A 136 -0.10 10.50 13.78
N LYS A 137 -1.00 11.46 13.97
CA LYS A 137 -1.83 11.97 12.87
C LYS A 137 -0.94 12.65 11.82
N THR A 138 -1.08 12.25 10.56
CA THR A 138 -0.42 12.89 9.40
C THR A 138 -1.47 13.33 8.38
N LYS A 139 -1.06 14.12 7.37
CA LYS A 139 -1.98 14.57 6.31
C LYS A 139 -2.16 13.46 5.27
N HIS A 140 -1.08 12.79 4.91
CA HIS A 140 -1.04 11.88 3.76
C HIS A 140 -1.10 10.39 4.15
N PHE A 141 -0.86 10.01 5.40
CA PHE A 141 -0.89 8.62 5.84
C PHE A 141 -2.04 8.35 6.81
N ASN A 142 -2.75 7.25 6.59
CA ASN A 142 -3.88 6.83 7.41
C ASN A 142 -3.61 5.45 8.01
N TYR A 143 -3.47 5.36 9.33
CA TYR A 143 -3.30 4.07 10.00
C TYR A 143 -4.63 3.32 10.00
N VAL A 144 -4.70 2.21 9.28
CA VAL A 144 -5.94 1.44 9.08
C VAL A 144 -5.95 0.12 9.84
N GLY A 145 -4.79 -0.35 10.28
CA GLY A 145 -4.65 -1.71 10.75
C GLY A 145 -3.41 -1.98 11.57
N PHE A 146 -3.43 -3.15 12.20
CA PHE A 146 -2.32 -3.72 12.96
C PHE A 146 -2.25 -5.22 12.68
N VAL A 147 -1.06 -5.74 12.41
CA VAL A 147 -0.76 -7.16 12.20
C VAL A 147 0.41 -7.54 13.10
N SER A 148 0.27 -8.63 13.84
CA SER A 148 1.35 -9.07 14.74
C SER A 148 2.31 -10.01 14.03
N LYS A 149 3.61 -9.76 14.19
CA LYS A 149 4.69 -10.66 13.72
C LYS A 149 4.65 -12.05 14.37
N ALA A 150 4.03 -12.16 15.55
CA ALA A 150 3.91 -13.43 16.29
C ALA A 150 2.88 -14.40 15.69
N GLN A 151 2.09 -13.97 14.71
CA GLN A 151 1.11 -14.82 14.05
C GLN A 151 1.77 -15.76 13.02
N PRO A 152 1.17 -16.92 12.72
CA PRO A 152 1.63 -17.75 11.61
C PRO A 152 1.60 -16.99 10.28
N LEU A 153 2.55 -17.31 9.39
CA LEU A 153 2.69 -16.66 8.08
C LEU A 153 1.35 -16.61 7.31
N GLY A 154 0.58 -17.71 7.28
CA GLY A 154 -0.72 -17.73 6.61
C GLY A 154 -1.68 -16.64 7.08
N SER A 155 -1.78 -16.44 8.40
CA SER A 155 -2.63 -15.43 9.03
C SER A 155 -2.13 -14.00 8.78
N ILE A 156 -0.81 -13.80 8.74
CA ILE A 156 -0.19 -12.52 8.36
C ILE A 156 -0.59 -12.17 6.92
N LEU A 157 -0.44 -13.11 5.98
CA LEU A 157 -0.75 -12.90 4.57
C LEU A 157 -2.25 -12.62 4.35
N GLU A 158 -3.13 -13.35 5.04
CA GLU A 158 -4.58 -13.11 5.00
C GLU A 158 -4.95 -11.73 5.52
N SER A 159 -4.31 -11.30 6.61
CA SER A 159 -4.51 -9.96 7.16
C SER A 159 -4.11 -8.90 6.16
N PHE A 160 -2.92 -8.98 5.56
CA PHE A 160 -2.53 -8.01 4.52
C PHE A 160 -3.44 -8.08 3.29
N GLY A 161 -3.88 -9.27 2.89
CA GLY A 161 -4.83 -9.47 1.80
C GLY A 161 -6.14 -8.70 1.98
N SER A 162 -6.71 -8.69 3.19
CA SER A 162 -7.95 -7.94 3.45
C SER A 162 -7.76 -6.44 3.28
N TYR A 163 -6.64 -5.87 3.76
CA TYR A 163 -6.29 -4.46 3.55
C TYR A 163 -6.05 -4.11 2.07
N MET A 164 -5.58 -5.06 1.25
CA MET A 164 -5.38 -4.85 -0.20
C MET A 164 -6.67 -4.89 -1.01
N GLU A 165 -7.67 -5.64 -0.53
CA GLU A 165 -8.94 -5.84 -1.22
C GLU A 165 -10.01 -4.81 -0.87
N ASP A 166 -9.92 -4.20 0.31
CA ASP A 166 -10.90 -3.25 0.82
C ASP A 166 -10.73 -1.83 0.23
N GLU A 167 -11.20 -1.64 -1.00
CA GLU A 167 -11.16 -0.33 -1.67
C GLU A 167 -12.24 0.65 -1.16
N THR A 168 -13.23 0.15 -0.41
CA THR A 168 -14.42 0.90 0.02
C THR A 168 -14.27 1.55 1.38
N THR A 169 -13.54 0.93 2.31
CA THR A 169 -13.44 1.42 3.69
C THR A 169 -12.52 2.65 3.84
N TYR A 170 -11.56 2.84 2.93
CA TYR A 170 -10.57 3.93 3.05
C TYR A 170 -10.88 5.18 2.21
N ARG A 171 -11.85 5.09 1.28
CA ARG A 171 -12.24 6.19 0.38
C ARG A 171 -13.32 7.09 0.96
N PHE A 172 -14.08 6.59 1.91
CA PHE A 172 -15.06 7.35 2.65
C PHE A 172 -14.58 7.44 4.09
N GLY A 173 -13.78 8.47 4.38
CA GLY A 173 -13.68 8.95 5.75
C GLY A 173 -15.11 9.24 6.20
N THR A 174 -15.58 8.52 7.20
CA THR A 174 -16.83 8.85 7.88
C THR A 174 -16.78 10.31 8.29
N ALA A 175 -17.85 11.01 7.96
CA ALA A 175 -18.10 12.43 8.20
C ALA A 175 -17.81 12.87 9.64
#